data_AF-A0A9W6Y0J4-F1
#
_entry.id   AF-A0A9W6Y0J4-F1
#
_cell.length_a   1.000
_cell.length_b   1.000
_cell.length_c   1.000
_cell.angle_alpha   90.00
_cell.angle_beta   90.00
_cell.angle_gamma   90.00
#
_symmetry.space_group_name_H-M   'P 1'
#
loop_
_entity.id
_entity.type
_entity.pdbx_description
1 polymer ?
#
loop_
_entity_poly.entity_id
_entity_poly.type
_entity_poly.pdbx_seq_one_letter_code
_entity_poly.pdbx_strand_id
1 'polypeptide(L)'
;MTKYRVDGINDRYLQVSGSFTNSITRTRAYHVSNGQRWNLVFRSYDGSLDTVDAIPEHDWRGTDARIGTRSPKAVSPNVINVGNPASVQTLLLEVVDTSVVTTYKLNFAGESTLNNIQWDGTSDDIKTALESLHSVDGVSVTSVIRGGVAIHTLSFWGTYPTRKLPLLEVTPDPASNLKVNVRGNDAVAATKQENPILQNSQAYAFRVFAENTKGISDSVSIFRAQTPSSSVVPTPPTGVALGEFHGPTWLSINYWAPLYAGGARVTMYRIEWDSSPNFDSSSIDYGVASIQEKIEVQQVTTSYRSSVGAGGTFTLSWGGHTTSALPFDCSVADMTDALAIITDTSNVAVDPVKVTRVRVSWGFAWKITFMHNPGDLALLVADGRQLTGDFPQINVAEVVQGFSDLAIGDFTREW
;
A
#
# COMPACT_ATOMS: atom_id res chain seq x y z
N MET A 1 -40.04 7.69 19.26
CA MET A 1 -39.14 8.55 18.45
C MET A 1 -39.22 8.09 17.02
N THR A 2 -39.77 8.92 16.15
CA THR A 2 -40.01 8.64 14.74
C THR A 2 -38.66 8.59 14.01
N LYS A 3 -38.28 7.40 13.50
CA LYS A 3 -36.97 7.13 12.86
C LYS A 3 -36.92 7.47 11.36
N TYR A 4 -38.02 7.97 10.82
CA TYR A 4 -38.16 8.59 9.51
C TYR A 4 -39.38 9.51 9.57
N ARG A 5 -39.43 10.53 8.71
CA ARG A 5 -40.55 11.44 8.56
C ARG A 5 -41.24 11.15 7.23
N VAL A 6 -42.55 10.95 7.25
CA VAL A 6 -43.34 10.88 6.02
C VAL A 6 -43.73 12.31 5.64
N ASP A 7 -43.21 12.78 4.52
CA ASP A 7 -43.39 14.16 4.05
C ASP A 7 -44.57 14.30 3.08
N GLY A 8 -45.02 13.19 2.49
CA GLY A 8 -46.19 13.19 1.61
C GLY A 8 -46.71 11.80 1.29
N ILE A 9 -48.04 11.67 1.19
CA ILE A 9 -48.73 10.44 0.78
C ILE A 9 -49.81 10.81 -0.25
N ASN A 10 -49.83 10.14 -1.39
CA ASN A 10 -51.00 10.07 -2.24
C ASN A 10 -51.16 8.66 -2.85
N ASP A 11 -52.12 8.50 -3.77
CA ASP A 11 -52.43 7.27 -4.48
C ASP A 11 -51.29 6.76 -5.39
N ARG A 12 -50.27 7.59 -5.66
CA ARG A 12 -49.17 7.28 -6.58
C ARG A 12 -47.78 7.25 -5.94
N TYR A 13 -47.57 7.89 -4.79
CA TYR A 13 -46.27 7.85 -4.11
C TYR A 13 -46.33 8.06 -2.60
N LEU A 14 -45.25 7.63 -1.95
CA LEU A 14 -44.90 7.86 -0.55
C LEU A 14 -43.55 8.58 -0.51
N GLN A 15 -43.52 9.80 0.03
CA GLN A 15 -42.32 10.59 0.21
C GLN A 15 -41.88 10.51 1.67
N VAL A 16 -40.63 10.11 1.90
CA VAL A 16 -40.03 9.93 3.23
C VAL A 16 -38.64 10.55 3.28
N SER A 17 -38.31 11.18 4.42
CA SER A 17 -36.97 11.68 4.74
C SER A 17 -36.42 11.01 6.01
N GLY A 18 -35.12 10.70 6.02
CA GLY A 18 -34.41 10.03 7.13
C GLY A 18 -33.53 8.86 6.67
N SER A 19 -32.69 8.34 7.57
CA SER A 19 -31.79 7.22 7.30
C SER A 19 -32.50 5.86 7.43
N PHE A 20 -32.39 5.02 6.40
CA PHE A 20 -32.86 3.64 6.45
C PHE A 20 -31.90 2.79 7.31
N THR A 21 -32.10 2.78 8.62
CA THR A 21 -31.22 2.03 9.55
C THR A 21 -31.71 0.61 9.88
N ASN A 22 -32.78 0.13 9.23
CA ASN A 22 -33.26 -1.24 9.42
C ASN A 22 -32.90 -2.08 8.19
N SER A 23 -32.42 -3.31 8.44
CA SER A 23 -32.13 -4.30 7.41
C SER A 23 -33.37 -4.55 6.53
N ILE A 24 -33.28 -4.24 5.24
CA ILE A 24 -34.28 -4.68 4.25
C ILE A 24 -33.85 -6.08 3.79
N THR A 25 -34.31 -7.11 4.49
CA THR A 25 -34.04 -8.50 4.11
C THR A 25 -34.97 -8.90 2.96
N ARG A 26 -34.52 -8.81 1.71
CA ARG A 26 -35.19 -9.46 0.57
C ARG A 26 -34.50 -10.79 0.26
N THR A 27 -35.28 -11.87 0.27
CA THR A 27 -34.82 -13.27 0.25
C THR A 27 -34.65 -13.90 -1.13
N ARG A 28 -34.70 -13.15 -2.23
CA ARG A 28 -34.42 -13.70 -3.58
C ARG A 28 -33.20 -13.05 -4.21
N ALA A 29 -32.04 -13.64 -3.93
CA ALA A 29 -30.85 -13.53 -4.74
C ALA A 29 -30.90 -14.55 -5.90
N TYR A 30 -30.29 -14.23 -7.03
CA TYR A 30 -29.97 -15.19 -8.07
C TYR A 30 -28.56 -15.72 -7.82
N HIS A 31 -28.39 -17.05 -7.90
CA HIS A 31 -27.06 -17.65 -7.87
C HIS A 31 -26.31 -17.32 -9.17
N VAL A 32 -25.07 -16.89 -9.04
CA VAL A 32 -24.16 -16.69 -10.18
C VAL A 32 -22.83 -17.34 -9.82
N SER A 33 -22.57 -18.55 -10.34
CA SER A 33 -21.38 -19.34 -9.98
C SER A 33 -21.28 -19.51 -8.45
N ASN A 34 -20.19 -19.04 -7.82
CA ASN A 34 -19.95 -19.08 -6.38
C ASN A 34 -20.48 -17.84 -5.62
N GLY A 35 -21.21 -16.93 -6.28
CA GLY A 35 -21.71 -15.68 -5.71
C GLY A 35 -23.23 -15.54 -5.72
N GLN A 36 -23.71 -14.51 -5.03
CA GLN A 36 -25.13 -14.13 -4.96
C GLN A 36 -25.34 -12.77 -5.65
N ARG A 37 -26.42 -12.63 -6.41
CA ARG A 37 -26.82 -11.36 -7.04
C ARG A 37 -28.21 -10.93 -6.58
N TRP A 38 -28.31 -9.73 -6.04
CA TRP A 38 -29.57 -9.09 -5.70
C TRP A 38 -29.99 -8.10 -6.78
N ASN A 39 -31.26 -8.13 -7.17
CA ASN A 39 -31.85 -7.11 -8.03
C ASN A 39 -32.63 -6.12 -7.15
N LEU A 40 -32.15 -4.88 -7.11
CA LEU A 40 -32.83 -3.77 -6.45
C LEU A 40 -33.67 -3.02 -7.50
N VAL A 41 -34.95 -2.76 -7.18
CA VAL A 41 -35.87 -2.02 -8.05
C VAL A 41 -36.35 -0.79 -7.28
N PHE A 42 -35.94 0.38 -7.75
CA PHE A 42 -36.38 1.67 -7.22
C PHE A 42 -37.60 2.13 -8.02
N ARG A 43 -38.77 2.24 -7.37
CA ARG A 43 -40.03 2.66 -8.03
C ARG A 43 -40.12 4.18 -8.21
N SER A 44 -39.40 4.93 -7.38
CA SER A 44 -39.21 6.37 -7.44
C SER A 44 -37.88 6.69 -6.77
N TYR A 45 -37.13 7.64 -7.31
CA TYR A 45 -35.84 8.09 -6.78
C TYR A 45 -35.60 9.53 -7.23
N ASP A 46 -34.88 10.30 -6.41
CA ASP A 46 -34.43 11.66 -6.72
C ASP A 46 -32.91 11.68 -6.58
N GLY A 47 -32.18 11.82 -7.70
CA GLY A 47 -30.73 11.61 -7.79
C GLY A 47 -30.32 10.53 -8.81
N SER A 48 -29.01 10.29 -8.95
CA SER A 48 -28.50 9.25 -9.86
C SER A 48 -28.39 7.90 -9.16
N LEU A 49 -28.94 6.84 -9.74
CA LEU A 49 -28.72 5.47 -9.25
C LEU A 49 -27.29 4.95 -9.54
N ASP A 50 -26.50 5.69 -10.32
CA ASP A 50 -25.11 5.34 -10.59
C ASP A 50 -24.20 5.57 -9.37
N THR A 51 -24.68 6.29 -8.34
CA THR A 51 -23.98 6.49 -7.04
C THR A 51 -24.31 5.42 -5.99
N VAL A 52 -25.12 4.42 -6.35
CA VAL A 52 -25.46 3.32 -5.42
C VAL A 52 -24.22 2.47 -5.17
N ASP A 53 -23.81 2.42 -3.92
CA ASP A 53 -22.69 1.60 -3.46
C ASP A 53 -23.16 0.43 -2.59
N ALA A 54 -22.31 -0.59 -2.47
CA ALA A 54 -22.55 -1.76 -1.63
C ALA A 54 -21.41 -1.90 -0.61
N ILE A 55 -21.74 -1.65 0.66
CA ILE A 55 -20.80 -1.71 1.77
C ILE A 55 -20.97 -3.06 2.47
N PRO A 56 -19.90 -3.87 2.62
CA PRO A 56 -19.97 -5.12 3.38
C PRO A 56 -20.16 -4.82 4.88
N GLU A 57 -20.89 -5.69 5.57
CA GLU A 57 -20.85 -5.73 7.04
C GLU A 57 -19.49 -6.24 7.53
N HIS A 58 -19.14 -5.96 8.79
CA HIS A 58 -17.82 -6.29 9.37
C HIS A 58 -17.54 -7.81 9.47
N ASP A 59 -18.56 -8.63 9.31
CA ASP A 59 -18.50 -10.09 9.36
C ASP A 59 -18.31 -10.75 7.98
N TRP A 60 -18.06 -9.98 6.91
CA TRP A 60 -17.75 -10.58 5.61
C TRP A 60 -16.47 -11.45 5.67
N ARG A 61 -16.57 -12.65 5.09
CA ARG A 61 -15.50 -13.66 5.06
C ARG A 61 -15.40 -14.27 3.65
N GLY A 62 -14.20 -14.71 3.26
CA GLY A 62 -13.97 -15.45 2.01
C GLY A 62 -12.70 -15.06 1.28
N THR A 63 -12.18 -15.98 0.45
CA THR A 63 -11.00 -15.76 -0.41
C THR A 63 -11.39 -14.95 -1.64
N ASP A 64 -10.74 -13.81 -1.89
CA ASP A 64 -11.04 -12.90 -3.03
C ASP A 64 -12.54 -12.57 -3.13
N ALA A 65 -13.21 -12.52 -1.97
CA ALA A 65 -14.61 -12.16 -1.89
C ALA A 65 -14.75 -10.74 -2.45
N ARG A 66 -15.70 -10.57 -3.37
CA ARG A 66 -15.98 -9.31 -4.04
C ARG A 66 -17.42 -8.93 -3.82
N ILE A 67 -17.64 -7.68 -3.46
CA ILE A 67 -18.96 -7.06 -3.50
C ILE A 67 -18.93 -5.96 -4.55
N GLY A 68 -20.04 -5.78 -5.25
CA GLY A 68 -20.11 -4.74 -6.24
C GLY A 68 -21.51 -4.42 -6.73
N THR A 69 -21.69 -3.22 -7.23
CA THR A 69 -22.95 -2.72 -7.80
C THR A 69 -22.84 -2.64 -9.31
N ARG A 70 -23.94 -2.97 -10.01
CA ARG A 70 -24.03 -2.85 -11.46
C ARG A 70 -25.29 -2.09 -11.84
N SER A 71 -25.11 -0.92 -12.47
CA SER A 71 -26.18 -0.11 -13.04
C SER A 71 -26.64 -0.67 -14.40
N PRO A 72 -27.91 -0.50 -14.79
CA PRO A 72 -28.40 -0.86 -16.11
C PRO A 72 -27.79 -0.04 -17.26
N LYS A 73 -27.11 1.09 -17.01
CA LYS A 73 -26.58 2.01 -18.04
C LYS A 73 -25.25 1.58 -18.71
N ALA A 74 -24.91 0.30 -18.76
CA ALA A 74 -23.64 -0.18 -19.34
C ALA A 74 -22.35 0.48 -18.78
N VAL A 75 -22.42 1.04 -17.56
CA VAL A 75 -21.27 1.58 -16.81
C VAL A 75 -20.48 0.42 -16.20
N SER A 76 -19.15 0.58 -16.10
CA SER A 76 -18.29 -0.41 -15.45
C SER A 76 -18.76 -0.64 -14.00
N PRO A 77 -18.97 -1.89 -13.57
CA PRO A 77 -19.39 -2.19 -12.20
C PRO A 77 -18.38 -1.67 -11.17
N ASN A 78 -18.86 -1.08 -10.06
CA ASN A 78 -18.02 -0.82 -8.90
C ASN A 78 -17.83 -2.14 -8.16
N VAL A 79 -16.60 -2.67 -8.09
CA VAL A 79 -16.31 -3.95 -7.44
C VAL A 79 -15.14 -3.75 -6.49
N ILE A 80 -15.35 -4.08 -5.22
CA ILE A 80 -14.32 -4.02 -4.18
C ILE A 80 -14.03 -5.43 -3.66
N ASN A 81 -12.75 -5.70 -3.38
CA ASN A 81 -12.34 -6.89 -2.66
C ASN A 81 -12.62 -6.67 -1.17
N VAL A 82 -13.40 -7.57 -0.57
CA VAL A 82 -13.87 -7.50 0.82
C VAL A 82 -13.32 -8.61 1.71
N GLY A 83 -12.46 -9.47 1.16
CA GLY A 83 -11.73 -10.50 1.90
C GLY A 83 -10.24 -10.20 2.00
N ASN A 84 -9.59 -10.73 3.04
CA ASN A 84 -8.13 -10.77 3.13
C ASN A 84 -7.55 -11.60 1.96
N PRO A 85 -6.38 -11.24 1.41
CA PRO A 85 -5.69 -12.10 0.45
C PRO A 85 -5.42 -13.45 1.12
N ALA A 86 -5.83 -14.54 0.48
CA ALA A 86 -5.63 -15.86 1.05
C ALA A 86 -4.14 -16.15 1.21
N SER A 87 -3.77 -16.65 2.40
CA SER A 87 -2.48 -17.32 2.56
C SER A 87 -2.66 -18.73 2.00
N VAL A 88 -2.15 -18.93 0.78
CA VAL A 88 -2.17 -20.24 0.14
C VAL A 88 -0.96 -21.03 0.60
N GLN A 89 -1.20 -22.25 1.08
CA GLN A 89 -0.17 -23.22 1.43
C GLN A 89 -0.41 -24.50 0.63
N THR A 90 0.67 -25.13 0.17
CA THR A 90 0.61 -26.42 -0.53
C THR A 90 1.23 -27.49 0.36
N LEU A 91 0.46 -28.53 0.62
CA LEU A 91 0.88 -29.74 1.32
C LEU A 91 1.04 -30.86 0.29
N LEU A 92 2.27 -31.36 0.13
CA LEU A 92 2.58 -32.54 -0.65
C LEU A 92 2.85 -33.71 0.30
N LEU A 93 2.12 -34.79 0.09
CA LEU A 93 2.25 -36.06 0.79
C LEU A 93 2.65 -37.14 -0.22
N GLU A 94 3.66 -37.93 0.12
CA GLU A 94 4.05 -39.09 -0.68
C GLU A 94 4.13 -40.32 0.23
N VAL A 95 3.41 -41.39 -0.14
CA VAL A 95 3.51 -42.71 0.49
C VAL A 95 4.28 -43.68 -0.39
N VAL A 96 5.14 -44.49 0.21
CA VAL A 96 5.94 -45.50 -0.51
C VAL A 96 5.10 -46.72 -0.88
N ASP A 97 4.24 -47.16 0.04
CA ASP A 97 3.30 -48.27 -0.17
C ASP A 97 1.88 -47.84 0.15
N THR A 98 1.02 -47.77 -0.86
CA THR A 98 -0.39 -47.35 -0.70
C THR A 98 -1.24 -48.37 0.05
N SER A 99 -0.75 -49.59 0.28
CA SER A 99 -1.47 -50.62 1.04
C SER A 99 -1.38 -50.44 2.55
N VAL A 100 -0.47 -49.59 3.03
CA VAL A 100 -0.28 -49.29 4.45
C VAL A 100 -1.15 -48.09 4.84
N VAL A 101 -2.08 -48.30 5.77
CA VAL A 101 -2.89 -47.23 6.37
C VAL A 101 -1.95 -46.24 7.04
N THR A 102 -1.87 -45.04 6.48
CA THR A 102 -0.91 -44.01 6.86
C THR A 102 -1.66 -42.74 7.24
N THR A 103 -1.40 -42.21 8.44
CA THR A 103 -2.10 -41.03 8.94
C THR A 103 -1.15 -39.93 9.39
N TYR A 104 -1.66 -38.71 9.53
CA TYR A 104 -0.90 -37.55 10.00
C TYR A 104 -1.77 -36.59 10.80
N LYS A 105 -1.13 -35.75 11.61
CA LYS A 105 -1.74 -34.57 12.23
C LYS A 105 -1.23 -33.30 11.59
N LEU A 106 -2.09 -32.29 11.53
CA LEU A 106 -1.73 -30.94 11.12
C LEU A 106 -1.58 -30.08 12.36
N ASN A 107 -0.59 -29.20 12.36
CA ASN A 107 -0.42 -28.16 13.36
C ASN A 107 -0.36 -26.79 12.68
N PHE A 108 -1.16 -25.86 13.19
CA PHE A 108 -1.21 -24.49 12.72
C PHE A 108 -1.15 -23.55 13.93
N ALA A 109 -0.23 -22.58 13.88
CA ALA A 109 -0.04 -21.58 14.94
C ALA A 109 0.12 -22.17 16.37
N GLY A 110 0.65 -23.38 16.50
CA GLY A 110 0.87 -24.06 17.79
C GLY A 110 -0.30 -24.95 18.24
N GLU A 111 -1.39 -25.02 17.49
CA GLU A 111 -2.52 -25.91 17.75
C GLU A 111 -2.51 -27.11 16.80
N SER A 112 -2.74 -28.32 17.32
CA SER A 112 -2.76 -29.55 16.53
C SER A 112 -4.16 -30.10 16.34
N THR A 113 -4.42 -30.72 15.17
CA THR A 113 -5.72 -31.36 14.89
C THR A 113 -6.02 -32.45 15.90
N LEU A 114 -7.29 -32.51 16.31
CA LEU A 114 -7.73 -33.45 17.36
C LEU A 114 -7.55 -34.91 16.90
N ASN A 115 -8.04 -35.19 15.69
CA ASN A 115 -7.99 -36.51 15.06
C ASN A 115 -6.87 -36.60 14.03
N ASN A 116 -6.43 -37.83 13.77
CA ASN A 116 -5.51 -38.13 12.68
C ASN A 116 -6.27 -38.09 11.34
N ILE A 117 -5.61 -37.55 10.32
CA ILE A 117 -6.11 -37.46 8.95
C ILE A 117 -5.44 -38.56 8.13
N GLN A 118 -6.21 -39.29 7.31
CA GLN A 118 -5.64 -40.26 6.38
C GLN A 118 -4.84 -39.56 5.27
N TRP A 119 -3.74 -40.16 4.81
CA TRP A 119 -2.87 -39.56 3.78
C TRP A 119 -3.60 -39.27 2.45
N ASP A 120 -4.63 -40.05 2.14
CA ASP A 120 -5.52 -39.91 0.99
C ASP A 120 -6.89 -39.32 1.36
N GLY A 121 -6.97 -38.65 2.51
CA GLY A 121 -8.17 -37.99 3.01
C GLY A 121 -8.76 -37.01 1.99
N THR A 122 -10.08 -36.86 2.01
CA THR A 122 -10.77 -35.96 1.10
C THR A 122 -10.50 -34.50 1.48
N SER A 123 -10.75 -33.58 0.54
CA SER A 123 -10.70 -32.14 0.83
C SER A 123 -11.59 -31.75 2.03
N ASP A 124 -12.74 -32.43 2.19
CA ASP A 124 -13.68 -32.15 3.29
C ASP A 124 -13.16 -32.67 4.64
N ASP A 125 -12.48 -33.82 4.66
CA ASP A 125 -11.87 -34.35 5.89
C ASP A 125 -10.77 -33.41 6.41
N ILE A 126 -9.91 -32.94 5.50
CA ILE A 126 -8.81 -32.02 5.83
C ILE A 126 -9.36 -30.66 6.26
N LYS A 127 -10.37 -30.15 5.55
CA LYS A 127 -11.05 -28.91 5.90
C LYS A 127 -11.66 -29.01 7.30
N THR A 128 -12.43 -30.05 7.58
CA THR A 128 -13.07 -30.27 8.88
C THR A 128 -12.05 -30.37 10.00
N ALA A 129 -10.91 -31.03 9.76
CA ALA A 129 -9.83 -31.13 10.73
C ALA A 129 -9.20 -29.75 11.04
N LEU A 130 -8.94 -28.94 10.02
CA LEU A 130 -8.35 -27.60 10.21
C LEU A 130 -9.33 -26.59 10.84
N GLU A 131 -10.62 -26.64 10.48
CA GLU A 131 -11.66 -25.79 11.10
C GLU A 131 -11.95 -26.17 12.57
N SER A 132 -11.39 -27.28 13.06
CA SER A 132 -11.42 -27.62 14.49
C SER A 132 -10.41 -26.83 15.33
N LEU A 133 -9.43 -26.17 14.70
CA LEU A 133 -8.42 -25.35 15.38
C LEU A 133 -8.99 -23.95 15.64
N HIS A 134 -8.85 -23.44 16.86
CA HIS A 134 -9.28 -22.08 17.21
C HIS A 134 -8.46 -21.00 16.50
N SER A 135 -7.22 -21.35 16.15
CA SER A 135 -6.31 -20.52 15.37
C SER A 135 -6.70 -20.38 13.90
N VAL A 136 -7.67 -21.16 13.39
CA VAL A 136 -8.14 -21.09 11.99
C VAL A 136 -9.52 -20.45 11.96
N ASP A 137 -9.64 -19.27 11.37
CA ASP A 137 -10.94 -18.60 11.15
C ASP A 137 -11.70 -19.24 9.98
N GLY A 138 -10.99 -19.57 8.89
CA GLY A 138 -11.55 -20.37 7.82
C GLY A 138 -10.54 -20.84 6.78
N VAL A 139 -10.88 -21.94 6.10
CA VAL A 139 -10.00 -22.57 5.10
C VAL A 139 -10.78 -23.18 3.95
N SER A 140 -10.21 -23.11 2.75
CA SER A 140 -10.66 -23.89 1.59
C SER A 140 -9.58 -24.86 1.17
N VAL A 141 -9.95 -26.11 0.89
CA VAL A 141 -9.01 -27.18 0.54
C VAL A 141 -9.35 -27.74 -0.83
N THR A 142 -8.36 -27.85 -1.70
CA THR A 142 -8.46 -28.57 -2.98
C THR A 142 -7.40 -29.65 -3.01
N SER A 143 -7.81 -30.89 -3.24
CA SER A 143 -6.92 -32.05 -3.21
C SER A 143 -6.83 -32.71 -4.59
N VAL A 144 -5.60 -33.08 -4.98
CA VAL A 144 -5.33 -33.91 -6.15
C VAL A 144 -4.54 -35.13 -5.68
N ILE A 145 -5.13 -36.31 -5.85
CA ILE A 145 -4.51 -37.57 -5.44
C ILE A 145 -4.19 -38.38 -6.69
N ARG A 146 -2.94 -38.85 -6.80
CA ARG A 146 -2.47 -39.68 -7.92
C ARG A 146 -1.37 -40.63 -7.46
N GLY A 147 -1.67 -41.93 -7.39
CA GLY A 147 -0.68 -43.00 -7.27
C GLY A 147 0.35 -42.80 -6.16
N GLY A 148 -0.08 -42.92 -4.90
CA GLY A 148 0.78 -42.73 -3.73
C GLY A 148 1.17 -41.29 -3.43
N VAL A 149 0.74 -40.32 -4.24
CA VAL A 149 0.98 -38.89 -4.02
C VAL A 149 -0.34 -38.17 -3.79
N ALA A 150 -0.41 -37.30 -2.77
CA ALA A 150 -1.50 -36.39 -2.54
C ALA A 150 -0.99 -34.95 -2.45
N ILE A 151 -1.61 -34.05 -3.23
CA ILE A 151 -1.31 -32.61 -3.23
C ILE A 151 -2.55 -31.89 -2.73
N HIS A 152 -2.44 -31.20 -1.60
CA HIS A 152 -3.50 -30.37 -1.05
C HIS A 152 -3.12 -28.90 -1.15
N THR A 153 -3.96 -28.12 -1.81
CA THR A 153 -3.87 -26.66 -1.84
C THR A 153 -4.83 -26.11 -0.80
N LEU A 154 -4.29 -25.48 0.23
CA LEU A 154 -5.03 -24.92 1.36
C LEU A 154 -5.02 -23.40 1.26
N SER A 155 -6.20 -22.79 1.28
CA SER A 155 -6.40 -21.35 1.20
C SER A 155 -6.98 -20.87 2.50
N PHE A 156 -6.14 -20.33 3.39
CA PHE A 156 -6.57 -19.76 4.66
C PHE A 156 -7.11 -18.35 4.47
N TRP A 157 -8.26 -18.08 5.08
CA TRP A 157 -8.92 -16.77 5.08
C TRP A 157 -9.41 -16.42 6.49
N GLY A 158 -9.81 -15.17 6.68
CA GLY A 158 -10.24 -14.63 7.98
C GLY A 158 -9.27 -13.64 8.61
N THR A 159 -9.53 -13.26 9.86
CA THR A 159 -8.79 -12.23 10.59
C THR A 159 -7.71 -12.85 11.47
N TYR A 160 -6.44 -12.56 11.17
CA TYR A 160 -5.30 -13.04 11.94
C TYR A 160 -4.53 -11.87 12.55
N PRO A 161 -3.94 -12.03 13.75
CA PRO A 161 -3.16 -10.99 14.40
C PRO A 161 -1.82 -10.69 13.70
N THR A 162 -1.42 -11.51 12.72
CA THR A 162 -0.16 -11.37 11.96
C THR A 162 -0.44 -11.13 10.48
N ARG A 163 0.37 -10.27 9.83
CA ARG A 163 0.31 -10.03 8.37
C ARG A 163 0.70 -11.25 7.53
N LYS A 164 1.50 -12.17 8.10
CA LYS A 164 1.93 -13.43 7.48
C LYS A 164 1.56 -14.58 8.39
N LEU A 165 0.90 -15.59 7.83
CA LEU A 165 0.52 -16.79 8.58
C LEU A 165 1.72 -17.73 8.74
N PRO A 166 1.81 -18.47 9.87
CA PRO A 166 2.79 -19.52 10.00
C PRO A 166 2.56 -20.63 8.96
N LEU A 167 3.64 -21.31 8.57
CA LEU A 167 3.54 -22.51 7.75
C LEU A 167 2.84 -23.62 8.55
N LEU A 168 2.07 -24.43 7.84
CA LEU A 168 1.46 -25.63 8.38
C LEU A 168 2.57 -26.63 8.72
N GLU A 169 2.51 -27.18 9.92
CA GLU A 169 3.39 -28.25 10.36
C GLU A 169 2.63 -29.57 10.25
N VAL A 170 3.33 -30.64 9.84
CA VAL A 170 2.72 -31.96 9.66
C VAL A 170 3.49 -32.96 10.48
N THR A 171 2.76 -33.71 11.31
CA THR A 171 3.32 -34.77 12.14
C THR A 171 2.76 -36.11 11.65
N PRO A 172 3.54 -36.91 10.89
CA PRO A 172 3.15 -38.27 10.53
C PRO A 172 3.01 -39.17 11.75
N ASP A 173 2.14 -40.17 11.65
CA ASP A 173 2.11 -41.30 12.60
C ASP A 173 3.45 -42.07 12.53
N PRO A 174 3.98 -42.65 13.63
CA PRO A 174 5.33 -43.22 13.69
C PRO A 174 5.62 -44.37 12.71
N ALA A 175 4.62 -44.91 12.03
CA ALA A 175 4.78 -45.82 10.89
C ALA A 175 5.16 -45.00 9.63
N SER A 176 6.46 -44.70 9.48
CA SER A 176 7.04 -43.68 8.60
C SER A 176 6.99 -43.97 7.08
N ASN A 177 5.86 -44.44 6.56
CA ASN A 177 5.61 -44.58 5.13
C ASN A 177 5.32 -43.22 4.45
N LEU A 178 5.14 -42.14 5.23
CA LEU A 178 4.77 -40.81 4.75
C LEU A 178 5.97 -39.87 4.66
N LYS A 179 6.24 -39.34 3.46
CA LYS A 179 7.07 -38.15 3.26
C LYS A 179 6.17 -36.94 3.14
N VAL A 180 6.58 -35.84 3.78
CA VAL A 180 5.79 -34.61 3.82
C VAL A 180 6.62 -33.42 3.38
N ASN A 181 6.02 -32.56 2.54
CA ASN A 181 6.56 -31.27 2.19
C ASN A 181 5.45 -30.21 2.31
N VAL A 182 5.67 -29.19 3.15
CA VAL A 182 4.77 -28.04 3.24
C VAL A 182 5.47 -26.82 2.68
N ARG A 183 4.78 -26.08 1.82
CA ARG A 183 5.28 -24.83 1.24
C ARG A 183 4.24 -23.73 1.36
N GLY A 184 4.68 -22.55 1.78
CA GLY A 184 3.92 -21.30 1.68
C GLY A 184 4.34 -20.52 0.44
N ASN A 185 3.82 -19.31 0.28
CA ASN A 185 4.15 -18.40 -0.83
C ASN A 185 5.60 -17.81 -0.79
N ASP A 186 6.52 -18.42 -0.04
CA ASP A 186 7.92 -17.98 0.01
C ASP A 186 8.75 -18.68 -1.07
N ALA A 187 9.54 -17.91 -1.81
CA ALA A 187 10.49 -18.44 -2.77
C ALA A 187 11.58 -19.25 -2.05
N VAL A 188 11.62 -20.56 -2.30
CA VAL A 188 12.72 -21.45 -1.90
C VAL A 188 13.41 -21.96 -3.16
N ALA A 189 14.74 -22.01 -3.12
CA ALA A 189 15.62 -22.48 -4.18
C ALA A 189 15.09 -23.77 -4.82
N ALA A 190 14.67 -23.68 -6.09
CA ALA A 190 14.14 -24.81 -6.84
C ALA A 190 15.26 -25.46 -7.65
N THR A 191 15.48 -26.76 -7.43
CA THR A 191 16.21 -27.59 -8.37
C THR A 191 15.26 -27.98 -9.50
N LYS A 192 15.35 -27.21 -10.60
CA LYS A 192 14.84 -27.49 -11.95
C LYS A 192 13.30 -27.51 -12.14
N GLN A 193 12.87 -26.54 -12.96
CA GLN A 193 11.61 -26.50 -13.72
C GLN A 193 10.35 -25.92 -13.06
N GLU A 194 10.49 -24.88 -12.24
CA GLU A 194 9.38 -23.98 -11.91
C GLU A 194 9.80 -22.54 -12.18
N ASN A 195 8.95 -21.78 -12.86
CA ASN A 195 9.13 -20.33 -13.03
C ASN A 195 9.07 -19.69 -11.64
N PRO A 196 10.18 -19.17 -11.08
CA PRO A 196 10.14 -18.56 -9.77
C PRO A 196 9.29 -17.30 -9.83
N ILE A 197 8.25 -17.21 -8.99
CA ILE A 197 7.55 -15.96 -8.74
C ILE A 197 8.42 -15.17 -7.76
N LEU A 198 9.03 -14.09 -8.24
CA LEU A 198 9.92 -13.24 -7.46
C LEU A 198 9.13 -12.04 -6.89
N GLN A 199 9.42 -11.65 -5.65
CA GLN A 199 8.86 -10.44 -5.04
C GLN A 199 9.37 -9.21 -5.77
N ASN A 200 8.55 -8.17 -5.89
CA ASN A 200 8.93 -6.91 -6.52
C ASN A 200 9.93 -6.13 -5.66
N SER A 201 10.82 -5.35 -6.31
CA SER A 201 11.82 -4.53 -5.63
C SER A 201 12.76 -5.28 -4.67
N GLN A 202 12.86 -6.60 -4.78
CA GLN A 202 13.67 -7.43 -3.89
C GLN A 202 14.98 -7.84 -4.56
N ALA A 203 16.09 -7.67 -3.84
CA ALA A 203 17.40 -8.14 -4.30
C ALA A 203 17.53 -9.64 -4.08
N TYR A 204 17.98 -10.35 -5.12
CA TYR A 204 18.19 -11.79 -5.14
C TYR A 204 19.64 -12.12 -5.49
N ALA A 205 20.16 -13.17 -4.87
CA ALA A 205 21.48 -13.72 -5.14
C ALA A 205 21.34 -15.14 -5.71
N PHE A 206 21.98 -15.41 -6.83
CA PHE A 206 21.93 -16.66 -7.56
C PHE A 206 23.32 -17.32 -7.58
N ARG A 207 23.32 -18.64 -7.45
CA ARG A 207 24.47 -19.51 -7.67
C ARG A 207 24.04 -20.69 -8.54
N VAL A 208 24.87 -21.06 -9.51
CA VAL A 208 24.58 -22.14 -10.46
C VAL A 208 25.59 -23.27 -10.23
N PHE A 209 25.07 -24.49 -10.16
CA PHE A 209 25.87 -25.71 -10.03
C PHE A 209 25.58 -26.64 -11.22
N ALA A 210 26.58 -27.40 -11.65
CA ALA A 210 26.39 -28.50 -12.58
C ALA A 210 26.16 -29.79 -11.78
N GLU A 211 25.17 -30.58 -12.16
CA GLU A 211 24.89 -31.88 -11.54
C GLU A 211 24.97 -32.99 -12.58
N ASN A 212 25.59 -34.11 -12.21
CA ASN A 212 25.56 -35.35 -12.96
C ASN A 212 25.36 -36.55 -12.01
N THR A 213 25.35 -37.77 -12.56
CA THR A 213 25.13 -39.01 -11.79
C THR A 213 26.22 -39.33 -10.76
N LYS A 214 27.30 -38.53 -10.69
CA LYS A 214 28.41 -38.67 -9.74
C LYS A 214 28.44 -37.57 -8.68
N GLY A 215 27.65 -36.51 -8.83
CA GLY A 215 27.52 -35.45 -7.83
C GLY A 215 27.27 -34.07 -8.43
N ILE A 216 27.33 -33.08 -7.53
CA ILE A 216 27.15 -31.65 -7.82
C ILE A 216 28.55 -30.99 -7.83
N SER A 217 28.81 -30.14 -8.81
CA SER A 217 30.05 -29.37 -8.91
C SER A 217 30.14 -28.28 -7.84
N ASP A 218 31.25 -27.55 -7.79
CA ASP A 218 31.29 -26.25 -7.13
C ASP A 218 30.40 -25.22 -7.88
N SER A 219 29.93 -24.19 -7.18
CA SER A 219 29.12 -23.13 -7.79
C SER A 219 29.96 -22.13 -8.58
N VAL A 220 29.38 -21.54 -9.62
CA VAL A 220 29.86 -20.25 -10.16
C VAL A 220 29.76 -19.12 -9.12
N SER A 221 30.53 -18.04 -9.33
CA SER A 221 30.48 -16.81 -8.52
C SER A 221 29.07 -16.23 -8.41
N ILE A 222 28.74 -15.70 -7.22
CA ILE A 222 27.40 -15.16 -6.90
C ILE A 222 27.01 -14.08 -7.91
N PHE A 223 25.89 -14.29 -8.61
CA PHE A 223 25.25 -13.31 -9.47
C PHE A 223 24.10 -12.64 -8.70
N ARG A 224 24.09 -11.31 -8.58
CA ARG A 224 23.02 -10.57 -7.90
C ARG A 224 22.15 -9.84 -8.92
N ALA A 225 20.83 -9.91 -8.76
CA ALA A 225 19.87 -9.17 -9.56
C ALA A 225 18.67 -8.73 -8.70
N GLN A 226 18.05 -7.60 -9.05
CA GLN A 226 16.86 -7.07 -8.39
C GLN A 226 15.70 -7.09 -9.38
N THR A 227 14.51 -7.48 -8.92
CA THR A 227 13.30 -7.45 -9.74
C THR A 227 12.81 -6.02 -9.97
N PRO A 228 12.19 -5.71 -11.13
CA PRO A 228 11.61 -4.38 -11.37
C PRO A 228 10.49 -4.08 -10.38
N SER A 229 10.33 -2.81 -9.99
CA SER A 229 9.08 -2.33 -9.40
C SER A 229 8.00 -2.32 -10.48
N SER A 230 7.16 -3.35 -10.53
CA SER A 230 5.94 -3.30 -11.35
C SER A 230 4.96 -2.33 -10.69
N SER A 231 5.00 -1.05 -11.06
CA SER A 231 3.92 -0.12 -10.74
C SER A 231 2.72 -0.45 -11.64
N VAL A 232 1.60 -0.84 -11.03
CA VAL A 232 0.31 -0.96 -11.71
C VAL A 232 -0.51 0.31 -11.45
N VAL A 233 -1.56 0.54 -12.22
CA VAL A 233 -2.44 1.72 -12.04
C VAL A 233 -3.04 1.69 -10.63
N PRO A 234 -2.95 2.79 -9.85
CA PRO A 234 -3.60 2.89 -8.54
C PRO A 234 -5.11 2.66 -8.64
N THR A 235 -5.72 2.13 -7.58
CA THR A 235 -7.19 2.13 -7.47
C THR A 235 -7.72 3.57 -7.34
N PRO A 236 -9.01 3.84 -7.57
CA PRO A 236 -9.58 5.15 -7.34
C PRO A 236 -9.43 5.61 -5.87
N PRO A 237 -9.36 6.94 -5.61
CA PRO A 237 -9.48 7.51 -4.27
C PRO A 237 -10.80 7.08 -3.61
N THR A 238 -10.81 6.98 -2.28
CA THR A 238 -11.98 6.49 -1.53
C THR A 238 -12.65 7.63 -0.74
N GLY A 239 -13.91 7.43 -0.35
CA GLY A 239 -14.64 8.36 0.52
C GLY A 239 -14.73 9.81 0.02
N VAL A 240 -14.86 9.99 -1.31
CA VAL A 240 -15.07 11.32 -1.91
C VAL A 240 -16.41 11.88 -1.42
N ALA A 241 -16.36 12.99 -0.70
CA ALA A 241 -17.53 13.66 -0.15
C ALA A 241 -17.35 15.16 -0.17
N LEU A 242 -18.45 15.91 -0.18
CA LEU A 242 -18.41 17.33 0.11
C LEU A 242 -17.98 17.54 1.56
N GLY A 243 -17.05 18.47 1.76
CA GLY A 243 -16.64 18.91 3.09
C GLY A 243 -17.71 19.75 3.77
N GLU A 244 -17.53 20.00 5.06
CA GLU A 244 -18.50 20.69 5.90
C GLU A 244 -18.69 22.18 5.52
N PHE A 245 -17.70 22.78 4.86
CA PHE A 245 -17.70 24.20 4.53
C PHE A 245 -17.81 24.45 3.02
N HIS A 246 -18.56 25.48 2.66
CA HIS A 246 -18.66 25.98 1.29
C HIS A 246 -19.00 27.46 1.29
N GLY A 247 -18.75 28.12 0.17
CA GLY A 247 -19.13 29.49 -0.10
C GLY A 247 -19.72 29.66 -1.49
N PRO A 248 -20.07 30.89 -1.89
CA PRO A 248 -20.72 31.15 -3.18
C PRO A 248 -19.83 30.84 -4.40
N THR A 249 -18.51 30.70 -4.19
CA THR A 249 -17.52 30.45 -5.26
C THR A 249 -16.53 29.34 -4.92
N TRP A 250 -16.76 28.58 -3.84
CA TRP A 250 -15.85 27.52 -3.43
C TRP A 250 -16.58 26.42 -2.67
N LEU A 251 -16.09 25.19 -2.80
CA LEU A 251 -16.61 24.00 -2.13
C LEU A 251 -15.44 23.30 -1.44
N SER A 252 -15.61 22.90 -0.19
CA SER A 252 -14.69 21.95 0.43
C SER A 252 -15.00 20.55 -0.08
N ILE A 253 -13.95 19.74 -0.32
CA ILE A 253 -14.04 18.36 -0.76
C ILE A 253 -13.11 17.53 0.10
N ASN A 254 -13.62 16.40 0.57
CA ASN A 254 -12.92 15.42 1.36
C ASN A 254 -12.71 14.15 0.54
N TYR A 255 -11.51 13.57 0.59
CA TYR A 255 -11.19 12.29 -0.05
C TYR A 255 -10.05 11.60 0.70
N TRP A 256 -10.03 10.27 0.58
CA TRP A 256 -9.03 9.40 1.17
C TRP A 256 -8.15 8.77 0.10
N ALA A 257 -6.96 8.36 0.53
CA ALA A 257 -6.02 7.65 -0.31
C ALA A 257 -6.66 6.40 -0.97
N PRO A 258 -6.18 5.99 -2.15
CA PRO A 258 -6.64 4.76 -2.78
C PRO A 258 -6.27 3.56 -1.90
N LEU A 259 -7.18 2.58 -1.84
CA LEU A 259 -6.95 1.35 -1.07
C LEU A 259 -5.65 0.64 -1.51
N TYR A 260 -5.34 0.70 -2.80
CA TYR A 260 -4.06 0.24 -3.36
C TYR A 260 -3.44 1.32 -4.26
N ALA A 261 -2.29 1.86 -3.85
CA ALA A 261 -1.52 2.84 -4.62
C ALA A 261 -0.80 2.26 -5.86
N GLY A 262 -1.00 0.99 -6.18
CA GLY A 262 -0.39 0.35 -7.36
C GLY A 262 1.12 0.08 -7.24
N GLY A 263 1.70 0.21 -6.05
CA GLY A 263 3.09 -0.16 -5.75
C GLY A 263 4.11 1.00 -5.86
N ALA A 264 3.70 2.17 -6.32
CA ALA A 264 4.45 3.42 -6.18
C ALA A 264 3.73 4.36 -5.21
N ARG A 265 4.44 5.34 -4.64
CA ARG A 265 3.78 6.40 -3.86
C ARG A 265 2.89 7.25 -4.76
N VAL A 266 1.76 7.70 -4.23
CA VAL A 266 0.89 8.66 -4.93
C VAL A 266 1.51 10.04 -4.77
N THR A 267 1.80 10.73 -5.88
CA THR A 267 2.44 12.05 -5.86
C THR A 267 1.49 13.19 -6.23
N MET A 268 0.29 12.86 -6.74
CA MET A 268 -0.68 13.84 -7.20
C MET A 268 -2.09 13.25 -7.26
N TYR A 269 -3.08 14.06 -6.87
CA TYR A 269 -4.50 13.83 -7.16
C TYR A 269 -5.00 14.89 -8.13
N ARG A 270 -5.75 14.44 -9.14
CA ARG A 270 -6.45 15.30 -10.08
C ARG A 270 -7.93 15.34 -9.69
N ILE A 271 -8.41 16.54 -9.38
CA ILE A 271 -9.79 16.81 -9.01
C ILE A 271 -10.46 17.47 -10.21
N GLU A 272 -11.57 16.90 -10.67
CA GLU A 272 -12.39 17.45 -11.74
C GLU A 272 -13.77 17.81 -11.17
N TRP A 273 -14.33 18.93 -11.63
CA TRP A 273 -15.71 19.30 -11.35
C TRP A 273 -16.37 19.79 -12.64
N ASP A 274 -17.67 19.53 -12.76
CA ASP A 274 -18.49 19.96 -13.88
C ASP A 274 -19.95 19.98 -13.41
N SER A 275 -20.77 20.85 -13.99
CA SER A 275 -22.23 20.80 -13.83
C SER A 275 -22.85 19.68 -14.67
N SER A 276 -22.14 19.23 -15.71
CA SER A 276 -22.49 18.09 -16.55
C SER A 276 -22.01 16.77 -15.96
N PRO A 277 -22.84 15.72 -15.89
CA PRO A 277 -22.43 14.40 -15.40
C PRO A 277 -21.45 13.67 -16.33
N ASN A 278 -21.22 14.20 -17.53
CA ASN A 278 -20.33 13.60 -18.52
C ASN A 278 -18.88 14.08 -18.38
N PHE A 279 -18.61 15.09 -17.54
CA PHE A 279 -17.28 15.70 -17.36
C PHE A 279 -16.62 16.03 -18.71
N ASP A 280 -17.38 16.69 -19.58
CA ASP A 280 -16.87 17.09 -20.88
C ASP A 280 -15.93 18.28 -20.68
N SER A 281 -14.66 18.13 -21.04
CA SER A 281 -13.66 19.20 -20.91
C SER A 281 -14.00 20.50 -21.65
N SER A 282 -14.98 20.46 -22.57
CA SER A 282 -15.52 21.63 -23.27
C SER A 282 -16.73 22.28 -22.59
N SER A 283 -17.24 21.69 -21.51
CA SER A 283 -18.32 22.28 -20.70
C SER A 283 -17.86 23.59 -20.08
N ILE A 284 -18.78 24.56 -20.02
CA ILE A 284 -18.50 25.89 -19.48
C ILE A 284 -18.17 25.87 -17.98
N ASP A 285 -18.68 24.87 -17.26
CA ASP A 285 -18.49 24.69 -15.83
C ASP A 285 -17.42 23.64 -15.49
N TYR A 286 -16.77 23.07 -16.51
CA TYR A 286 -15.68 22.11 -16.31
C TYR A 286 -14.45 22.80 -15.73
N GLY A 287 -13.95 22.27 -14.62
CA GLY A 287 -12.72 22.72 -14.02
C GLY A 287 -11.88 21.57 -13.47
N VAL A 288 -10.59 21.86 -13.32
CA VAL A 288 -9.58 20.90 -12.89
C VAL A 288 -8.69 21.56 -11.85
N ALA A 289 -8.42 20.85 -10.77
CA ALA A 289 -7.35 21.16 -9.83
C ALA A 289 -6.42 19.96 -9.71
N SER A 290 -5.15 20.23 -9.41
CA SER A 290 -4.17 19.19 -9.10
C SER A 290 -3.59 19.49 -7.72
N ILE A 291 -3.74 18.52 -6.83
CA ILE A 291 -3.14 18.52 -5.50
C ILE A 291 -1.91 17.63 -5.62
N GLN A 292 -0.72 18.22 -5.63
CA GLN A 292 0.53 17.55 -5.98
C GLN A 292 1.60 17.81 -4.93
N GLU A 293 2.43 16.79 -4.66
CA GLU A 293 3.62 16.94 -3.82
C GLU A 293 4.51 18.06 -4.37
N LYS A 294 4.86 19.01 -3.50
CA LYS A 294 5.87 20.03 -3.78
C LYS A 294 7.07 19.75 -2.91
N ILE A 295 8.23 19.68 -3.56
CA ILE A 295 9.50 19.52 -2.87
C ILE A 295 9.91 20.90 -2.34
N GLU A 296 10.17 20.97 -1.05
CA GLU A 296 10.64 22.17 -0.35
C GLU A 296 11.96 22.69 -0.96
N VAL A 297 12.02 24.01 -1.16
CA VAL A 297 13.24 24.69 -1.62
C VAL A 297 13.50 25.94 -0.82
N GLN A 298 14.67 26.01 -0.19
CA GLN A 298 15.15 27.18 0.53
C GLN A 298 16.42 27.74 -0.12
N GLN A 299 16.68 29.03 0.09
CA GLN A 299 17.88 29.69 -0.38
C GLN A 299 18.59 30.41 0.75
N VAL A 300 19.83 30.02 1.00
CA VAL A 300 20.76 30.74 1.86
C VAL A 300 21.54 31.72 0.99
N THR A 301 21.55 32.99 1.35
CA THR A 301 22.26 34.04 0.58
C THR A 301 23.19 34.81 1.50
N THR A 302 24.45 34.90 1.12
CA THR A 302 25.41 35.83 1.71
C THR A 302 25.62 37.01 0.76
N SER A 303 25.70 38.22 1.33
CA SER A 303 26.00 39.43 0.57
C SER A 303 26.96 40.33 1.34
N TYR A 304 27.74 41.08 0.58
CA TYR A 304 28.68 42.07 1.10
C TYR A 304 28.51 43.37 0.32
N ARG A 305 28.83 44.49 0.94
CA ARG A 305 28.82 45.79 0.25
C ARG A 305 29.95 45.90 -0.77
N SER A 306 31.09 45.25 -0.52
CA SER A 306 32.23 45.13 -1.44
C SER A 306 32.95 43.80 -1.27
N SER A 307 33.82 43.42 -2.22
CA SER A 307 34.62 42.19 -2.16
C SER A 307 35.81 42.26 -1.18
N VAL A 308 36.06 43.43 -0.58
CA VAL A 308 37.24 43.66 0.27
C VAL A 308 37.04 42.92 1.60
N GLY A 309 37.93 41.96 1.87
CA GLY A 309 37.93 41.20 3.13
C GLY A 309 36.76 40.22 3.29
N ALA A 310 36.00 39.95 2.22
CA ALA A 310 34.94 38.92 2.23
C ALA A 310 35.55 37.57 2.61
N GLY A 311 35.06 36.99 3.70
CA GLY A 311 35.69 35.84 4.34
C GLY A 311 34.92 35.34 5.55
N GLY A 312 35.60 34.52 6.37
CA GLY A 312 35.04 33.99 7.61
C GLY A 312 34.14 32.79 7.39
N THR A 313 33.28 32.52 8.36
CA THR A 313 32.42 31.33 8.38
C THR A 313 31.01 31.64 8.86
N PHE A 314 30.06 30.77 8.55
CA PHE A 314 28.71 30.78 9.09
C PHE A 314 28.28 29.36 9.48
N THR A 315 27.20 29.23 10.25
CA THR A 315 26.57 27.94 10.54
C THR A 315 25.10 27.96 10.17
N LEU A 316 24.55 26.79 9.85
CA LEU A 316 23.12 26.60 9.64
C LEU A 316 22.56 25.66 10.71
N SER A 317 21.35 25.92 11.18
CA SER A 317 20.66 25.09 12.16
C SER A 317 19.26 24.71 11.70
N TRP A 318 18.87 23.47 11.98
CA TRP A 318 17.54 22.92 11.71
C TRP A 318 17.24 21.79 12.70
N GLY A 319 16.01 21.69 13.20
CA GLY A 319 15.59 20.62 14.11
C GLY A 319 16.42 20.49 15.40
N GLY A 320 17.04 21.57 15.88
CA GLY A 320 17.93 21.57 17.05
C GLY A 320 19.38 21.11 16.79
N HIS A 321 19.70 20.71 15.54
CA HIS A 321 21.06 20.41 15.11
C HIS A 321 21.70 21.62 14.42
N THR A 322 23.02 21.73 14.47
CA THR A 322 23.78 22.83 13.85
C THR A 322 24.95 22.27 13.08
N THR A 323 25.21 22.81 11.88
CA THR A 323 26.34 22.40 11.06
C THR A 323 27.67 22.73 11.74
N SER A 324 28.74 22.07 11.30
CA SER A 324 30.08 22.65 11.48
C SER A 324 30.19 24.01 10.78
N ALA A 325 31.22 24.80 11.13
CA ALA A 325 31.45 26.11 10.54
C ALA A 325 31.73 25.98 9.02
N LEU A 326 30.81 26.49 8.21
CA LEU A 326 30.91 26.54 6.76
C LEU A 326 31.68 27.80 6.35
N PRO A 327 32.71 27.70 5.49
CA PRO A 327 33.39 28.89 4.98
C PRO A 327 32.43 29.76 4.15
N PHE A 328 32.67 31.07 4.11
CA PHE A 328 31.83 32.03 3.39
C PHE A 328 31.62 31.69 1.90
N ASP A 329 32.54 30.94 1.31
CA ASP A 329 32.53 30.46 -0.07
C ASP A 329 32.45 28.92 -0.14
N CYS A 330 31.82 28.27 0.84
CA CYS A 330 31.69 26.82 0.90
C CYS A 330 31.14 26.24 -0.39
N SER A 331 31.74 25.14 -0.83
CA SER A 331 31.38 24.50 -2.08
C SER A 331 29.97 23.88 -2.01
N VAL A 332 29.45 23.46 -3.16
CA VAL A 332 28.19 22.71 -3.21
C VAL A 332 28.31 21.42 -2.41
N ALA A 333 29.45 20.73 -2.49
CA ALA A 333 29.70 19.49 -1.74
C ALA A 333 29.72 19.75 -0.24
N ASP A 334 30.47 20.75 0.24
CA ASP A 334 30.54 21.07 1.68
C ASP A 334 29.17 21.43 2.25
N MET A 335 28.36 22.19 1.50
CA MET A 335 27.00 22.54 1.90
C MET A 335 26.10 21.31 1.95
N THR A 336 26.17 20.42 0.94
CA THR A 336 25.41 19.16 0.91
C THR A 336 25.77 18.28 2.10
N ASP A 337 27.06 18.08 2.38
CA ASP A 337 27.54 17.23 3.47
C ASP A 337 27.10 17.77 4.84
N ALA A 338 27.23 19.08 5.04
CA ALA A 338 26.80 19.72 6.28
C ALA A 338 25.29 19.61 6.51
N LEU A 339 24.48 19.74 5.45
CA LEU A 339 23.02 19.63 5.53
C LEU A 339 22.56 18.17 5.73
N ALA A 340 23.26 17.20 5.15
CA ALA A 340 22.96 15.78 5.34
C ALA A 340 23.08 15.34 6.82
N ILE A 341 23.99 15.97 7.57
CA ILE A 341 24.17 15.72 9.00
C ILE A 341 23.00 16.28 9.81
N ILE A 342 22.64 17.56 9.62
CA ILE A 342 21.62 18.20 10.46
C ILE A 342 20.19 17.77 10.12
N THR A 343 19.97 17.22 8.93
CA THR A 343 18.68 16.65 8.50
C THR A 343 18.51 15.17 8.89
N ASP A 344 19.51 14.57 9.55
CA ASP A 344 19.56 13.15 9.92
C ASP A 344 19.44 12.19 8.71
N THR A 345 20.03 12.58 7.58
CA THR A 345 19.92 11.84 6.31
C THR A 345 21.23 11.23 5.83
N SER A 346 22.24 11.17 6.70
CA SER A 346 23.58 10.66 6.39
C SER A 346 23.64 9.19 5.92
N ASN A 347 22.62 8.38 6.22
CA ASN A 347 22.55 6.96 5.86
C ASN A 347 21.55 6.64 4.73
N VAL A 348 21.14 7.64 3.94
CA VAL A 348 20.17 7.46 2.86
C VAL A 348 20.90 7.11 1.55
N ALA A 349 20.36 6.15 0.79
CA ALA A 349 20.94 5.66 -0.47
C ALA A 349 20.86 6.65 -1.65
N VAL A 350 20.21 7.81 -1.44
CA VAL A 350 19.99 8.88 -2.42
C VAL A 350 20.40 10.19 -1.77
N ASP A 351 20.98 11.10 -2.55
CA ASP A 351 21.38 12.43 -2.09
C ASP A 351 20.20 13.13 -1.39
N PRO A 352 20.32 13.44 -0.09
CA PRO A 352 19.16 13.88 0.71
C PRO A 352 18.78 15.33 0.46
N VAL A 353 19.75 16.13 0.01
CA VAL A 353 19.54 17.49 -0.46
C VAL A 353 20.24 17.66 -1.80
N LYS A 354 19.64 18.48 -2.67
CA LYS A 354 20.28 18.94 -3.90
C LYS A 354 20.61 20.42 -3.77
N VAL A 355 21.89 20.74 -3.84
CA VAL A 355 22.37 22.12 -3.69
C VAL A 355 22.88 22.65 -5.03
N THR A 356 22.54 23.89 -5.35
CA THR A 356 23.16 24.66 -6.44
C THR A 356 23.67 25.98 -5.91
N ARG A 357 24.77 26.49 -6.45
CA ARG A 357 25.42 27.72 -5.97
C ARG A 357 25.64 28.71 -7.10
N VAL A 358 25.33 29.98 -6.84
CA VAL A 358 25.61 31.10 -7.75
C VAL A 358 26.27 32.25 -6.98
N ARG A 359 27.06 33.09 -7.67
CA ARG A 359 27.59 34.33 -7.07
C ARG A 359 26.50 35.42 -7.08
N VAL A 360 26.37 36.14 -5.97
CA VAL A 360 25.43 37.27 -5.84
C VAL A 360 26.07 38.34 -4.95
N SER A 361 26.09 39.60 -5.39
CA SER A 361 26.50 40.77 -4.58
C SER A 361 27.73 40.53 -3.70
N TRP A 362 28.85 40.15 -4.35
CA TRP A 362 30.13 39.83 -3.71
C TRP A 362 30.14 38.65 -2.73
N GLY A 363 29.02 37.97 -2.52
CA GLY A 363 28.87 36.70 -1.81
C GLY A 363 28.29 35.60 -2.71
N PHE A 364 27.54 34.69 -2.11
CA PHE A 364 26.99 33.50 -2.77
C PHE A 364 25.55 33.24 -2.34
N ALA A 365 24.76 32.68 -3.26
CA ALA A 365 23.46 32.10 -2.96
C ALA A 365 23.50 30.59 -3.20
N TRP A 366 23.11 29.82 -2.19
CA TRP A 366 22.93 28.37 -2.27
C TRP A 366 21.44 28.08 -2.27
N LYS A 367 20.95 27.50 -3.36
CA LYS A 367 19.57 27.01 -3.48
C LYS A 367 19.57 25.53 -3.14
N ILE A 368 18.83 25.18 -2.09
CA ILE A 368 18.80 23.88 -1.43
C ILE A 368 17.41 23.28 -1.67
N THR A 369 17.35 22.12 -2.29
CA THR A 369 16.13 21.34 -2.51
C THR A 369 16.16 20.12 -1.61
N PHE A 370 15.17 19.96 -0.72
CA PHE A 370 15.12 18.89 0.27
C PHE A 370 14.48 17.64 -0.33
N MET A 371 15.29 16.66 -0.72
CA MET A 371 14.82 15.50 -1.48
C MET A 371 14.23 14.40 -0.59
N HIS A 372 14.59 14.37 0.70
CA HIS A 372 14.21 13.31 1.64
C HIS A 372 13.25 13.74 2.75
N ASN A 373 13.14 15.04 3.03
CA ASN A 373 12.24 15.60 4.03
C ASN A 373 11.00 16.16 3.29
N PRO A 374 9.89 15.40 3.23
CA PRO A 374 8.66 15.87 2.60
C PRO A 374 7.94 16.90 3.47
N GLY A 375 7.02 17.66 2.86
CA GLY A 375 6.17 18.62 3.58
C GLY A 375 6.73 20.05 3.58
N ASP A 376 6.05 20.92 4.30
CA ASP A 376 6.47 22.30 4.54
C ASP A 376 7.52 22.32 5.66
N LEU A 377 8.79 22.61 5.34
CA LEU A 377 9.88 22.53 6.32
C LEU A 377 10.18 23.89 6.93
N ALA A 378 10.46 23.92 8.24
CA ALA A 378 10.94 25.12 8.88
C ALA A 378 12.19 25.68 8.18
N LEU A 379 12.27 27.01 8.09
CA LEU A 379 13.44 27.69 7.52
C LEU A 379 14.72 27.35 8.28
N LEU A 380 15.79 27.09 7.53
CA LEU A 380 17.15 27.02 8.10
C LEU A 380 17.45 28.32 8.85
N VAL A 381 17.98 28.18 10.06
CA VAL A 381 18.45 29.33 10.84
C VAL A 381 19.93 29.54 10.53
N ALA A 382 20.27 30.69 9.95
CA ALA A 382 21.64 31.04 9.64
C ALA A 382 22.27 31.93 10.72
N ASP A 383 23.46 31.57 11.18
CA ASP A 383 24.30 32.41 12.04
C ASP A 383 25.56 32.84 11.29
N GLY A 384 25.58 34.11 10.89
CA GLY A 384 26.68 34.73 10.16
C GLY A 384 27.60 35.60 11.00
N ARG A 385 27.56 35.54 12.34
CA ARG A 385 28.36 36.44 13.21
C ARG A 385 29.88 36.28 13.04
N GLN A 386 30.33 35.18 12.43
CA GLN A 386 31.74 34.91 12.12
C GLN A 386 32.11 35.21 10.66
N LEU A 387 31.20 35.80 9.87
CA LEU A 387 31.53 36.33 8.55
C LEU A 387 32.36 37.60 8.68
N THR A 388 33.34 37.77 7.80
CA THR A 388 34.23 38.94 7.79
C THR A 388 34.11 39.70 6.47
N GLY A 389 34.37 41.00 6.50
CA GLY A 389 34.37 41.85 5.30
C GLY A 389 33.53 43.11 5.48
N ASP A 390 33.27 43.80 4.38
CA ASP A 390 32.48 45.03 4.38
C ASP A 390 30.97 44.72 4.43
N PHE A 391 30.39 44.92 5.62
CA PHE A 391 28.96 44.75 5.91
C PHE A 391 28.42 43.36 5.50
N PRO A 392 28.93 42.26 6.09
CA PRO A 392 28.47 40.91 5.78
C PRO A 392 27.02 40.72 6.24
N GLN A 393 26.19 40.18 5.35
CA GLN A 393 24.83 39.78 5.67
C GLN A 393 24.63 38.32 5.24
N ILE A 394 23.82 37.60 6.00
CA ILE A 394 23.32 36.28 5.63
C ILE A 394 21.81 36.25 5.84
N ASN A 395 21.08 35.70 4.88
CA ASN A 395 19.64 35.53 4.96
C ASN A 395 19.23 34.17 4.42
N VAL A 396 18.19 33.59 5.01
CA VAL A 396 17.53 32.39 4.48
C VAL A 396 16.13 32.79 4.03
N ALA A 397 15.73 32.33 2.86
CA ALA A 397 14.38 32.53 2.34
C ALA A 397 13.81 31.24 1.77
N GLU A 398 12.51 31.06 1.94
CA GLU A 398 11.77 30.02 1.26
C GLU A 398 11.55 30.44 -0.20
N VAL A 399 11.90 29.55 -1.13
CA VAL A 399 11.73 29.76 -2.57
C VAL A 399 10.53 28.97 -3.08
N VAL A 400 10.32 27.77 -2.55
CA VAL A 400 9.16 26.93 -2.82
C VAL A 400 8.75 26.30 -1.50
N GLN A 401 7.54 26.65 -1.03
CA GLN A 401 6.89 25.99 0.09
C GLN A 401 6.57 24.54 -0.31
N GLY A 402 7.09 23.61 0.48
CA GLY A 402 6.86 22.18 0.34
C GLY A 402 5.44 21.80 0.72
N PHE A 403 4.99 20.67 0.19
CA PHE A 403 3.65 20.15 0.44
C PHE A 403 3.64 18.66 0.17
N SER A 404 3.13 17.86 1.12
CA SER A 404 3.06 16.40 0.96
C SER A 404 1.77 15.76 1.49
N ASP A 405 0.88 16.54 2.11
CA ASP A 405 -0.37 16.04 2.68
C ASP A 405 -1.46 15.99 1.61
N LEU A 406 -1.44 14.93 0.79
CA LEU A 406 -2.25 14.87 -0.41
C LEU A 406 -3.69 14.40 -0.17
N ALA A 407 -3.95 13.59 0.86
CA ALA A 407 -5.28 13.08 1.19
C ALA A 407 -5.58 13.18 2.69
N ILE A 408 -6.85 13.02 3.07
CA ILE A 408 -7.23 13.03 4.49
C ILE A 408 -6.53 11.91 5.24
N GLY A 409 -5.94 12.26 6.37
CA GLY A 409 -5.19 11.32 7.21
C GLY A 409 -3.72 11.16 6.80
N ASP A 410 -3.30 11.76 5.69
CA ASP A 410 -1.88 11.99 5.44
C ASP A 410 -1.41 13.08 6.40
N PHE A 411 -0.48 12.72 7.28
CA PHE A 411 0.16 13.66 8.19
C PHE A 411 1.66 13.54 7.99
N THR A 412 2.24 14.53 7.34
CA THR A 412 3.68 14.64 7.26
C THR A 412 4.18 15.18 8.60
N ARG A 413 5.20 14.54 9.19
CA ARG A 413 5.82 15.04 10.41
C ARG A 413 6.75 16.20 10.04
N GLU A 414 6.19 17.39 10.02
CA GLU A 414 6.89 18.65 9.82
C GLU A 414 7.61 19.02 11.12
N TRP A 415 8.91 19.32 11.03
CA TRP A 415 9.77 19.65 12.18
C TRP A 415 10.26 21.09 12.11
#